data_AF-U2R213-F1
#
_entry.id   AF-U2R213-F1
#
_cell.length_a   1.000
_cell.length_b   1.000
_cell.length_c   1.000
_cell.angle_alpha   90.00
_cell.angle_beta   90.00
_cell.angle_gamma   90.00
#
_symmetry.space_group_name_H-M   'P 1'
#
loop_
_entity.id
_entity.type
_entity.pdbx_description
1 polymer ?
#
loop_
_entity_poly.entity_id
_entity_poly.type
_entity_poly.pdbx_seq_one_letter_code
_entity_poly.pdbx_strand_id
1 'polypeptide(L)'
;MRTSVNNYNNESDVMKFVEDVTDRAVNAQVEKNLFLGEYKERIIKALTFEEIKEKGIYYEIEKALENKDVNKMVISRHADFNDIKKYIEIAKQKRVPYKMIDNLVCVGQIALVVVAKDAIVHEAGDEIVVTSKLEKCHLKHLPDIYFEAMENAVCDFHLDIIKKEMPEYAKNYKELTFMDKLFGSKCPICQKLGGKKRG
;
A
#
# COMPACT_ATOMS: atom_id res chain seq x y z
N MET A 1 19.84 16.02 -65.20
CA MET A 1 20.06 16.47 -63.82
C MET A 1 18.77 17.09 -63.29
N ARG A 2 17.96 16.31 -62.57
CA ARG A 2 16.83 16.81 -61.76
C ARG A 2 16.74 15.88 -60.56
N THR A 3 17.29 16.33 -59.44
CA THR A 3 17.08 15.73 -58.12
C THR A 3 15.75 16.24 -57.61
N SER A 4 14.73 15.39 -57.64
CA SER A 4 13.47 15.61 -56.93
C SER A 4 13.70 15.24 -55.48
N VAL A 5 13.77 16.24 -54.60
CA VAL A 5 13.79 16.04 -53.14
C VAL A 5 12.35 15.75 -52.72
N ASN A 6 12.08 14.49 -52.34
CA ASN A 6 10.82 14.06 -51.77
C ASN A 6 10.61 14.71 -50.40
N ASN A 7 9.62 15.61 -50.29
CA ASN A 7 9.26 16.32 -49.06
C ASN A 7 7.87 15.92 -48.55
N TYR A 8 7.51 14.63 -48.63
CA TYR A 8 6.18 14.11 -48.28
C TYR A 8 6.13 13.23 -47.02
N ASN A 9 7.20 13.21 -46.21
CA ASN A 9 7.25 12.41 -44.97
C ASN A 9 7.27 13.24 -43.68
N ASN A 10 7.39 14.57 -43.75
CA ASN A 10 7.64 15.36 -42.53
C ASN A 10 6.36 15.68 -41.75
N GLU A 11 5.26 15.99 -42.43
CA GLU A 11 4.04 16.47 -41.78
C GLU A 11 3.26 15.34 -41.07
N SER A 12 3.20 14.15 -41.70
CA SER A 12 2.59 12.96 -41.10
C SER A 12 3.37 12.45 -39.89
N ASP A 13 4.70 12.54 -39.92
CA ASP A 13 5.56 12.07 -38.83
C ASP A 13 5.53 13.04 -37.64
N VAL A 14 5.46 14.35 -37.92
CA VAL A 14 5.22 15.37 -36.89
C VAL A 14 3.84 15.21 -36.26
N MET A 15 2.79 14.96 -37.06
CA MET A 15 1.43 14.81 -36.55
C MET A 15 1.29 13.56 -35.66
N LYS A 16 1.87 12.43 -36.06
CA LYS A 16 1.95 11.22 -35.23
C LYS A 16 2.73 11.43 -33.94
N PHE A 17 3.86 12.16 -33.99
CA PHE A 17 4.62 12.49 -32.79
C PHE A 17 3.82 13.37 -31.82
N VAL A 18 3.10 14.37 -32.34
CA VAL A 18 2.21 15.22 -31.53
C VAL A 18 1.12 14.37 -30.90
N GLU A 19 0.43 13.52 -31.68
CA GLU A 19 -0.59 12.58 -31.19
C GLU A 19 -0.05 11.69 -30.06
N ASP A 20 1.09 11.03 -30.27
CA ASP A 20 1.76 10.19 -29.26
C ASP A 20 2.12 10.98 -27.97
N VAL A 21 2.56 12.24 -28.11
CA VAL A 21 2.89 13.10 -26.96
C VAL A 21 1.62 13.51 -26.22
N THR A 22 0.53 13.86 -26.92
CA THR A 22 -0.76 14.14 -26.29
C THR A 22 -1.32 12.92 -25.58
N ASP A 23 -1.29 11.74 -26.20
CA ASP A 23 -1.79 10.50 -25.59
C ASP A 23 -0.99 10.13 -24.35
N ARG A 24 0.34 10.27 -24.38
CA ARG A 24 1.19 10.13 -23.19
C ARG A 24 0.83 11.14 -22.10
N ALA A 25 0.62 12.40 -22.46
CA ALA A 25 0.25 13.44 -21.50
C ALA A 25 -1.12 13.19 -20.86
N VAL A 26 -2.10 12.74 -21.64
CA VAL A 26 -3.44 12.36 -21.17
C VAL A 26 -3.37 11.15 -20.26
N ASN A 27 -2.64 10.09 -20.66
CA ASN A 27 -2.45 8.91 -19.84
C ASN A 27 -1.74 9.24 -18.52
N ALA A 28 -0.69 10.05 -18.56
CA ALA A 28 -0.01 10.53 -17.36
C ALA A 28 -0.94 11.36 -16.46
N GLN A 29 -1.87 12.13 -17.04
CA GLN A 29 -2.85 12.89 -16.28
C GLN A 29 -3.90 11.98 -15.61
N VAL A 30 -4.36 10.93 -16.29
CA VAL A 30 -5.26 9.91 -15.72
C VAL A 30 -4.56 9.16 -14.58
N GLU A 31 -3.30 8.76 -14.76
CA GLU A 31 -2.53 8.10 -13.70
C GLU A 31 -2.27 9.01 -12.49
N LYS A 32 -1.98 10.30 -12.72
CA LYS A 32 -1.88 11.29 -11.62
C LYS A 32 -3.19 11.41 -10.83
N ASN A 33 -4.33 11.37 -11.52
CA ASN A 33 -5.62 11.45 -10.85
C ASN A 33 -5.85 10.23 -9.95
N LEU A 34 -5.29 9.07 -10.29
CA LEU A 34 -5.35 7.85 -9.48
C LEU A 34 -4.47 7.92 -8.23
N PHE A 35 -3.23 8.42 -8.34
CA PHE A 35 -2.24 8.46 -7.24
C PHE A 35 -2.13 9.82 -6.56
N LEU A 36 -3.26 10.44 -6.26
CA LEU A 36 -3.32 11.65 -5.44
C LEU A 36 -2.48 12.82 -6.01
N GLY A 37 -2.49 12.98 -7.33
CA GLY A 37 -1.77 14.03 -8.05
C GLY A 37 -0.28 13.80 -8.23
N GLU A 38 0.23 12.62 -7.84
CA GLU A 38 1.64 12.26 -7.95
C GLU A 38 1.85 11.30 -9.13
N TYR A 39 3.03 11.35 -9.75
CA TYR A 39 3.36 10.47 -10.88
C TYR A 39 3.57 9.03 -10.41
N LYS A 40 3.00 8.07 -11.14
CA LYS A 40 3.10 6.62 -10.84
C LYS A 40 4.53 6.14 -10.64
N GLU A 41 5.45 6.59 -11.50
CA GLU A 41 6.88 6.23 -11.44
C GLU A 41 7.57 6.66 -10.13
N ARG A 42 6.95 7.54 -9.34
CA ARG A 42 7.47 8.01 -8.04
C ARG A 42 6.78 7.37 -6.85
N ILE A 43 5.79 6.50 -7.05
CA ILE A 43 5.02 5.93 -5.96
C ILE A 43 5.75 4.71 -5.42
N ILE A 44 6.24 4.77 -4.19
CA ILE A 44 6.89 3.64 -3.52
C ILE A 44 5.84 2.57 -3.18
N LYS A 45 4.77 2.98 -2.49
CA LYS A 45 3.63 2.12 -2.14
C LYS A 45 2.36 2.95 -1.97
N ALA A 46 1.21 2.32 -2.15
CA ALA A 46 -0.11 2.92 -2.02
C ALA A 46 -1.08 2.02 -1.23
N LEU A 47 -2.02 2.66 -0.53
CA LEU A 47 -3.17 2.00 0.08
C LEU A 47 -4.47 2.58 -0.49
N THR A 48 -5.46 1.71 -0.63
CA THR A 48 -6.85 2.06 -0.91
C THR A 48 -7.62 2.48 0.34
N PHE A 49 -8.83 3.02 0.15
CA PHE A 49 -9.76 3.33 1.24
C PHE A 49 -10.16 2.10 2.06
N GLU A 50 -10.25 0.92 1.44
CA GLU A 50 -10.57 -0.31 2.19
C GLU A 50 -9.38 -0.78 3.02
N GLU A 51 -8.17 -0.69 2.48
CA GLU A 51 -6.94 -1.13 3.16
C GLU A 51 -6.60 -0.25 4.37
N ILE A 52 -6.86 1.06 4.33
CA ILE A 52 -6.63 1.91 5.51
C ILE A 52 -7.54 1.53 6.69
N LYS A 53 -8.76 1.03 6.43
CA LYS A 53 -9.72 0.57 7.45
C LYS A 53 -9.29 -0.71 8.14
N GLU A 54 -8.44 -1.52 7.50
CA GLU A 54 -8.03 -2.81 8.06
C GLU A 54 -7.19 -2.63 9.35
N LYS A 55 -7.44 -3.49 10.34
CA LYS A 55 -6.71 -3.52 11.62
C LYS A 55 -5.21 -3.72 11.42
N GLY A 56 -4.41 -3.09 12.25
CA GLY A 56 -2.95 -3.14 12.19
C GLY A 56 -2.37 -2.31 11.06
N ILE A 57 -1.04 -2.27 11.01
CA ILE A 57 -0.28 -1.48 10.04
C ILE A 57 0.09 -2.36 8.85
N TYR A 58 -0.04 -1.86 7.62
CA TYR A 58 0.61 -2.46 6.45
C TYR A 58 2.12 -2.27 6.53
N TYR A 59 2.89 -3.36 6.65
CA TYR A 59 4.35 -3.27 6.79
C TYR A 59 5.01 -2.63 5.57
N GLU A 60 4.40 -2.75 4.39
CA GLU A 60 4.92 -2.16 3.16
C GLU A 60 4.92 -0.64 3.23
N ILE A 61 3.93 -0.04 3.90
CA ILE A 61 3.90 1.41 4.10
C ILE A 61 4.95 1.82 5.12
N GLU A 62 5.10 1.08 6.22
CA GLU A 62 6.16 1.37 7.18
C GLU A 62 7.56 1.27 6.52
N LYS A 63 7.81 0.21 5.75
CA LYS A 63 9.05 0.00 5.00
C LYS A 63 9.25 1.06 3.92
N ALA A 64 8.19 1.47 3.22
CA ALA A 64 8.24 2.56 2.25
C ALA A 64 8.63 3.88 2.90
N LEU A 65 8.15 4.16 4.11
CA LEU A 65 8.53 5.34 4.89
C LEU A 65 9.96 5.27 5.45
N GLU A 66 10.60 4.10 5.46
CA GLU A 66 12.03 3.92 5.78
C GLU A 66 12.94 4.07 4.55
N ASN A 67 12.36 4.10 3.34
CA ASN A 67 13.13 4.21 2.12
C ASN A 67 13.94 5.51 2.10
N LYS A 68 15.25 5.42 1.83
CA LYS A 68 16.17 6.57 1.75
C LYS A 68 15.74 7.65 0.72
N ASP A 69 15.01 7.22 -0.30
CA ASP A 69 14.54 8.04 -1.40
C ASP A 69 13.13 8.58 -1.15
N VAL A 70 12.52 8.30 0.03
CA VAL A 70 11.22 8.86 0.40
C VAL A 70 11.29 10.39 0.44
N ASN A 71 10.30 11.01 -0.19
CA ASN A 71 10.09 12.46 -0.16
C ASN A 71 9.00 12.80 0.84
N LYS A 72 7.81 12.22 0.67
CA LYS A 72 6.62 12.56 1.45
C LYS A 72 5.57 11.45 1.39
N MET A 73 4.63 11.51 2.32
CA MET A 73 3.38 10.76 2.26
C MET A 73 2.24 11.69 1.85
N VAL A 74 1.38 11.26 0.92
CA VAL A 74 0.21 12.03 0.47
C VAL A 74 -1.03 11.23 0.83
N ILE A 75 -2.01 11.92 1.41
CA ILE A 75 -3.24 11.33 1.91
C ILE A 75 -4.43 12.06 1.32
N SER A 76 -5.48 11.32 0.95
CA SER A 76 -6.77 11.90 0.58
C SER A 76 -7.48 12.51 1.79
N ARG A 77 -8.02 13.74 1.67
CA ARG A 77 -8.86 14.36 2.71
C ARG A 77 -10.17 13.61 2.96
N HIS A 78 -10.57 12.70 2.07
CA HIS A 78 -11.74 11.85 2.26
C HIS A 78 -11.45 10.60 3.11
N ALA A 79 -10.17 10.34 3.46
CA ALA A 79 -9.84 9.23 4.35
C ALA A 79 -10.34 9.52 5.76
N ASP A 80 -10.97 8.53 6.40
CA ASP A 80 -11.36 8.65 7.81
C ASP A 80 -10.10 8.87 8.65
N PHE A 81 -10.16 9.87 9.53
CA PHE A 81 -9.01 10.25 10.34
C PHE A 81 -8.57 9.12 11.29
N ASN A 82 -9.51 8.33 11.82
CA ASN A 82 -9.19 7.23 12.74
C ASN A 82 -8.38 6.13 12.04
N ASP A 83 -8.72 5.83 10.79
CA ASP A 83 -8.05 4.82 9.99
C ASP A 83 -6.64 5.26 9.58
N ILE A 84 -6.49 6.53 9.20
CA ILE A 84 -5.22 7.05 8.68
C ILE A 84 -4.24 7.49 9.78
N LYS A 85 -4.73 7.78 10.99
CA LYS A 85 -3.93 8.29 12.11
C LYS A 85 -2.70 7.43 12.37
N LYS A 86 -2.82 6.09 12.31
CA LYS A 86 -1.70 5.15 12.51
C LYS A 86 -0.54 5.40 11.52
N TYR A 87 -0.83 5.73 10.26
CA TYR A 87 0.20 6.02 9.25
C TYR A 87 0.79 7.42 9.42
N ILE A 88 -0.02 8.40 9.81
CA ILE A 88 0.47 9.75 10.15
C ILE A 88 1.47 9.68 11.31
N GLU A 89 1.19 8.87 12.33
CA GLU A 89 2.09 8.69 13.48
C GLU A 89 3.43 8.06 13.06
N ILE A 90 3.40 7.03 12.20
CA ILE A 90 4.64 6.43 11.65
C ILE A 90 5.45 7.47 10.87
N ALA A 91 4.80 8.23 9.98
CA ALA A 91 5.48 9.25 9.20
C ALA A 91 6.13 10.32 10.10
N LYS A 92 5.44 10.76 11.16
CA LYS A 92 6.00 11.68 12.17
C LYS A 92 7.21 11.09 12.89
N GLN A 93 7.11 9.83 13.35
CA GLN A 93 8.22 9.13 14.01
C GLN A 93 9.45 9.04 13.10
N LYS A 94 9.24 8.75 11.81
CA LYS A 94 10.30 8.64 10.79
C LYS A 94 10.71 9.99 10.20
N ARG A 95 10.13 11.10 10.65
CA ARG A 95 10.37 12.47 10.17
C ARG A 95 10.13 12.62 8.65
N VAL A 96 9.20 11.85 8.10
CA VAL A 96 8.75 11.97 6.70
C VAL A 96 7.62 13.00 6.63
N PRO A 97 7.74 14.06 5.82
CA PRO A 97 6.67 15.02 5.61
C PRO A 97 5.40 14.33 5.09
N TYR A 98 4.23 14.80 5.53
CA TYR A 98 2.95 14.35 4.97
C TYR A 98 2.05 15.53 4.61
N LYS A 99 1.19 15.36 3.60
CA LYS A 99 0.18 16.34 3.20
C LYS A 99 -1.17 15.68 2.94
N MET A 100 -2.24 16.40 3.28
CA MET A 100 -3.62 16.00 2.97
C MET A 100 -4.10 16.77 1.74
N ILE A 101 -4.48 16.07 0.67
CA ILE A 101 -4.99 16.69 -0.54
C ILE A 101 -6.49 16.46 -0.69
N ASP A 102 -7.16 17.46 -1.21
CA ASP A 102 -8.56 17.42 -1.61
C ASP A 102 -8.54 17.77 -3.08
N ASN A 103 -8.73 16.78 -3.91
CA ASN A 103 -8.74 16.98 -5.34
C ASN A 103 -10.01 16.34 -5.86
N LEU A 104 -10.97 17.18 -6.25
CA LEU A 104 -12.22 16.77 -6.89
C LEU A 104 -12.00 15.95 -8.16
N VAL A 105 -10.78 16.01 -8.73
CA VAL A 105 -10.37 15.27 -9.93
C VAL A 105 -9.72 13.92 -9.59
N CYS A 106 -9.47 13.61 -8.31
CA CYS A 106 -8.97 12.29 -7.91
C CYS A 106 -10.09 11.25 -7.98
N VAL A 107 -10.28 10.69 -9.16
CA VAL A 107 -11.14 9.53 -9.44
C VAL A 107 -10.35 8.26 -9.13
N GLY A 108 -10.33 7.84 -7.87
CA GLY A 108 -9.58 6.65 -7.46
C GLY A 108 -9.95 6.09 -6.10
N GLN A 109 -9.66 4.81 -5.88
CA GLN A 109 -9.82 4.13 -4.60
C GLN A 109 -8.63 4.35 -3.66
N ILE A 110 -7.59 5.07 -4.10
CA ILE A 110 -6.36 5.31 -3.33
C ILE A 110 -6.62 6.36 -2.24
N ALA A 111 -6.31 6.00 -1.00
CA ALA A 111 -6.42 6.87 0.16
C ALA A 111 -5.07 7.42 0.63
N LEU A 112 -3.99 6.68 0.40
CA LEU A 112 -2.65 7.02 0.84
C LEU A 112 -1.61 6.58 -0.20
N VAL A 113 -0.61 7.43 -0.44
CA VAL A 113 0.60 7.07 -1.21
C VAL A 113 1.86 7.52 -0.50
N VAL A 114 2.91 6.72 -0.58
CA VAL A 114 4.27 7.08 -0.17
C VAL A 114 5.07 7.38 -1.44
N VAL A 115 5.68 8.55 -1.50
CA VAL A 115 6.23 9.12 -2.74
C VAL A 115 7.74 9.30 -2.61
N ALA A 116 8.48 8.89 -3.62
CA ALA A 116 9.92 9.07 -3.75
C ALA A 116 10.29 10.48 -4.26
N LYS A 117 11.55 10.85 -4.05
CA LYS A 117 12.15 12.09 -4.57
C LYS A 117 12.15 12.10 -6.10
N ASP A 118 12.61 10.99 -6.68
CA ASP A 118 12.76 10.77 -8.11
C ASP A 118 11.99 9.51 -8.56
N ALA A 119 12.00 9.23 -9.86
CA ALA A 119 11.42 8.01 -10.41
C ALA A 119 12.13 6.76 -9.86
N ILE A 120 11.37 5.70 -9.60
CA ILE A 120 11.85 4.42 -9.08
C ILE A 120 11.43 3.28 -10.01
N VAL A 121 12.23 2.22 -10.01
CA VAL A 121 11.93 0.99 -10.75
C VAL A 121 11.40 -0.04 -9.76
N HIS A 122 10.19 -0.53 -10.02
CA HIS A 122 9.64 -1.68 -9.30
C HIS A 122 10.16 -2.97 -9.93
N GLU A 123 10.63 -3.89 -9.09
CA GLU A 123 11.02 -5.22 -9.53
C GLU A 123 9.77 -6.01 -9.98
N ALA A 124 9.98 -7.06 -10.79
CA ALA A 124 8.88 -7.90 -11.23
C ALA A 124 8.16 -8.54 -10.02
N GLY A 125 6.85 -8.30 -9.90
CA GLY A 125 6.03 -8.74 -8.77
C GLY A 125 5.92 -7.75 -7.61
N ASP A 126 6.61 -6.60 -7.67
CA ASP A 126 6.45 -5.52 -6.69
C ASP A 126 5.28 -4.60 -7.06
N GLU A 127 4.09 -4.91 -6.57
CA GLU A 127 2.89 -4.11 -6.84
C GLU A 127 2.89 -2.79 -6.07
N ILE A 128 2.51 -1.69 -6.73
CA ILE A 128 2.43 -0.35 -6.10
C ILE A 128 1.35 -0.33 -5.02
N VAL A 129 0.14 -0.80 -5.37
CA VAL A 129 -0.95 -1.01 -4.42
C VAL A 129 -0.66 -2.31 -3.68
N VAL A 130 -0.80 -2.30 -2.36
CA VAL A 130 -0.49 -3.48 -1.56
C VAL A 130 -1.47 -4.61 -1.84
N THR A 131 -1.03 -5.86 -1.66
CA THR A 131 -1.94 -6.99 -1.57
C THR A 131 -2.62 -6.99 -0.19
N SER A 132 -3.94 -7.24 -0.12
CA SER A 132 -4.67 -7.22 1.14
C SER A 132 -4.12 -8.21 2.17
N LYS A 133 -4.20 -7.88 3.47
CA LYS A 133 -3.71 -8.79 4.52
C LYS A 133 -4.48 -10.13 4.54
N LEU A 134 -5.76 -10.11 4.17
CA LEU A 134 -6.56 -11.33 4.04
C LEU A 134 -6.03 -12.23 2.91
N GLU A 135 -5.76 -11.67 1.74
CA GLU A 135 -5.20 -12.44 0.62
C GLU A 135 -3.82 -13.01 0.98
N LYS A 136 -3.00 -12.25 1.72
CA LYS A 136 -1.73 -12.75 2.24
C LYS A 136 -1.89 -13.93 3.19
N CYS A 137 -2.90 -13.91 4.06
CA CYS A 137 -3.23 -15.09 4.86
C CYS A 137 -3.56 -16.30 3.95
N HIS A 138 -4.38 -16.10 2.91
CA HIS A 138 -4.78 -17.16 1.98
C HIS A 138 -3.61 -17.75 1.20
N LEU A 139 -2.70 -16.92 0.72
CA LEU A 139 -1.44 -17.34 0.06
C LEU A 139 -0.55 -18.17 0.98
N LYS A 140 -0.69 -18.02 2.30
CA LYS A 140 0.00 -18.84 3.31
C LYS A 140 -0.85 -20.00 3.82
N HIS A 141 -2.01 -20.24 3.22
CA HIS A 141 -2.98 -21.25 3.66
C HIS A 141 -3.38 -21.07 5.13
N LEU A 142 -3.48 -19.82 5.60
CA LEU A 142 -3.99 -19.48 6.92
C LEU A 142 -5.47 -19.09 6.81
N PRO A 143 -6.34 -19.60 7.70
CA PRO A 143 -7.74 -19.20 7.72
C PRO A 143 -7.93 -17.72 8.08
N ASP A 144 -9.07 -17.14 7.67
CA ASP A 144 -9.43 -15.72 7.85
C ASP A 144 -9.29 -15.22 9.29
N ILE A 145 -9.48 -16.11 10.27
CA ILE A 145 -9.35 -15.76 11.69
C ILE A 145 -7.97 -15.18 12.04
N TYR A 146 -6.90 -15.53 11.30
CA TYR A 146 -5.60 -14.90 11.50
C TYR A 146 -5.63 -13.41 11.14
N PHE A 147 -6.31 -13.04 10.06
CA PHE A 147 -6.55 -11.65 9.70
C PHE A 147 -7.46 -10.95 10.73
N GLU A 148 -8.59 -11.57 11.08
CA GLU A 148 -9.58 -11.01 12.03
C GLU A 148 -8.98 -10.75 13.42
N ALA A 149 -8.03 -11.59 13.83
CA ALA A 149 -7.34 -11.56 15.12
C ALA A 149 -6.24 -10.49 15.21
N MET A 150 -5.92 -9.76 14.14
CA MET A 150 -4.98 -8.63 14.23
C MET A 150 -5.42 -7.64 15.32
N GLU A 151 -4.44 -7.04 16.00
CA GLU A 151 -4.51 -6.17 17.18
C GLU A 151 -5.01 -6.84 18.48
N ASN A 152 -5.37 -8.12 18.44
CA ASN A 152 -5.76 -8.90 19.62
C ASN A 152 -4.58 -9.65 20.24
N ALA A 153 -4.74 -10.03 21.50
CA ALA A 153 -3.83 -10.93 22.20
C ALA A 153 -3.99 -12.36 21.69
N VAL A 154 -2.92 -12.97 21.20
CA VAL A 154 -2.87 -14.36 20.72
C VAL A 154 -1.92 -15.20 21.56
N CYS A 155 -2.21 -16.48 21.72
CA CYS A 155 -1.34 -17.37 22.48
C CYS A 155 -0.03 -17.67 21.73
N ASP A 156 1.01 -18.03 22.47
CA ASP A 156 2.37 -18.28 21.95
C ASP A 156 2.36 -19.23 20.74
N PHE A 157 1.57 -20.30 20.80
CA PHE A 157 1.41 -21.25 19.69
C PHE A 157 0.97 -20.57 18.38
N HIS A 158 -0.03 -19.69 18.42
CA HIS A 158 -0.52 -18.99 17.24
C HIS A 158 0.42 -17.85 16.84
N LEU A 159 1.05 -17.21 17.81
CA LEU A 159 2.08 -16.20 17.54
C LEU A 159 3.28 -16.80 16.80
N ASP A 160 3.69 -18.02 17.15
CA ASP A 160 4.78 -18.73 16.47
C ASP A 160 4.44 -19.06 15.01
N ILE A 161 3.18 -19.46 14.74
CA ILE A 161 2.69 -19.65 13.36
C ILE A 161 2.75 -18.34 12.59
N ILE A 162 2.27 -17.24 13.18
CA ILE A 162 2.31 -15.92 12.54
C ILE A 162 3.76 -15.51 12.25
N LYS A 163 4.66 -15.62 13.22
CA LYS A 163 6.09 -15.30 13.06
C LYS A 163 6.75 -16.14 11.97
N LYS A 164 6.31 -17.38 11.77
CA LYS A 164 6.84 -18.28 10.74
C LYS A 164 6.29 -17.96 9.35
N GLU A 165 4.98 -17.80 9.23
CA GLU A 165 4.30 -17.75 7.92
C GLU A 165 4.16 -16.31 7.39
N MET A 166 4.06 -15.33 8.28
CA MET A 166 3.89 -13.90 7.98
C MET A 166 4.69 -13.02 8.96
N PRO A 167 6.03 -13.20 9.07
CA PRO A 167 6.88 -12.48 10.03
C PRO A 167 6.71 -10.97 9.98
N GLU A 168 6.49 -10.41 8.79
CA GLU A 168 6.31 -8.98 8.53
C GLU A 168 5.07 -8.38 9.21
N TYR A 169 4.05 -9.20 9.50
CA TYR A 169 2.83 -8.78 10.21
C TYR A 169 2.80 -9.24 11.66
N ALA A 170 3.84 -9.92 12.17
CA ALA A 170 3.84 -10.41 13.56
C ALA A 170 3.62 -9.31 14.60
N LYS A 171 4.15 -8.09 14.34
CA LYS A 171 3.95 -6.91 15.20
C LYS A 171 2.49 -6.42 15.26
N ASN A 172 1.63 -6.85 14.34
CA ASN A 172 0.21 -6.49 14.35
C ASN A 172 -0.57 -7.34 15.37
N TYR A 173 0.05 -8.28 16.07
CA TYR A 173 -0.58 -9.08 17.10
C TYR A 173 0.00 -8.73 18.47
N LYS A 174 -0.83 -8.83 19.51
CA LYS A 174 -0.38 -8.69 20.89
C LYS A 174 -0.05 -10.08 21.42
N GLU A 175 0.99 -10.17 22.23
CA GLU A 175 1.29 -11.40 22.96
C GLU A 175 0.33 -11.52 24.14
N LEU A 176 -0.29 -12.70 24.29
CA LEU A 176 -1.21 -12.96 25.39
C LEU A 176 -0.42 -13.32 26.65
N THR A 177 -0.32 -12.37 27.57
CA THR A 177 0.48 -12.48 28.78
C THR A 177 -0.21 -13.32 29.87
N PHE A 178 0.53 -13.69 30.91
CA PHE A 178 -0.02 -14.38 32.08
C PHE A 178 -1.16 -13.60 32.76
N MET A 179 -1.03 -12.27 32.85
CA MET A 179 -2.06 -11.40 33.43
C MET A 179 -3.34 -11.45 32.60
N ASP A 180 -3.24 -11.44 31.27
CA ASP A 180 -4.40 -11.54 30.37
C ASP A 180 -5.17 -12.85 30.58
N LYS A 181 -4.46 -13.97 30.78
CA LYS A 181 -5.07 -15.28 31.08
C LYS A 181 -5.84 -15.26 32.41
N LEU A 182 -5.29 -14.58 33.42
CA LEU A 182 -5.91 -14.48 34.74
C LEU A 182 -7.23 -13.69 34.71
N PHE A 183 -7.33 -12.67 33.84
CA PHE A 183 -8.56 -11.89 33.62
C PHE A 183 -9.50 -12.50 32.55
N GLY A 184 -9.22 -13.74 32.11
CA GLY A 184 -10.10 -14.48 31.22
C GLY A 184 -9.98 -14.13 29.74
N SER A 185 -8.95 -13.37 29.33
CA SER A 185 -8.65 -13.14 27.92
C SER A 185 -8.31 -14.45 27.23
N LYS A 186 -8.93 -14.70 26.08
CA LYS A 186 -8.77 -15.92 25.29
C LYS A 186 -8.19 -15.58 23.93
N CYS A 187 -7.33 -16.45 23.41
CA CYS A 187 -6.85 -16.34 22.04
C CYS A 187 -8.05 -16.52 21.08
N PRO A 188 -8.37 -15.52 20.24
CA PRO A 188 -9.52 -15.61 19.33
C PRO A 188 -9.35 -16.72 18.29
N ILE A 189 -8.11 -16.99 17.87
CA ILE A 189 -7.77 -18.07 16.95
C ILE A 189 -8.06 -19.43 17.58
N CYS A 190 -7.68 -19.64 18.86
CA CYS A 190 -8.05 -20.86 19.59
C CYS A 190 -9.57 -21.03 19.68
N GLN A 191 -10.31 -19.95 19.94
CA GLN A 191 -11.76 -20.01 20.08
C GLN A 191 -12.44 -20.42 18.78
N LYS A 192 -11.98 -19.88 17.64
CA LYS A 192 -12.54 -20.20 16.33
C LYS A 192 -12.16 -21.61 15.85
N LEU A 193 -10.90 -22.02 16.05
CA LEU A 193 -10.38 -23.31 15.54
C LEU A 193 -10.59 -24.49 16.50
N GLY A 194 -11.09 -24.23 17.72
CA GLY A 194 -11.29 -25.25 18.74
C GLY A 194 -9.97 -25.77 19.32
N GLY A 195 -9.04 -24.86 19.65
CA GLY A 195 -7.78 -25.16 20.34
C GLY A 195 -6.52 -24.71 19.61
N LYS A 196 -5.37 -25.28 20.01
CA LYS A 196 -4.04 -25.02 19.42
C LYS A 196 -3.91 -25.75 18.07
N LYS A 197 -4.66 -25.30 17.09
CA LYS A 197 -4.62 -25.79 15.71
C LYS A 197 -4.17 -24.67 14.80
N ARG A 198 -3.42 -25.02 13.76
CA ARG A 198 -3.04 -24.06 12.72
C ARG A 198 -4.25 -23.60 11.93
N GLY A 199 -5.22 -24.49 11.71
CA GLY A 199 -6.20 -24.35 10.63
C GLY A 199 -5.78 -25.22 9.48
#